data_AF-U4UT88-F1
#
_entry.id   AF-U4UT88-F1
#
_cell.length_a   1.000
_cell.length_b   1.000
_cell.length_c   1.000
_cell.angle_alpha   90.00
_cell.angle_beta   90.00
_cell.angle_gamma   90.00
#
_symmetry.space_group_name_H-M   'P 1'
#
loop_
_entity.id
_entity.type
_entity.pdbx_description
1 polymer ?
#
loop_
_entity_poly.entity_id
_entity_poly.type
_entity_poly.pdbx_seq_one_letter_code
_entity_poly.pdbx_strand_id
1 'polypeptide(L)'
;MRYLILIAAIVAPTFANAVYHNEKPKINWPKTKYEDGMCITPTNTSWEWYGQTGYVQDIVYSKYLDGFAYKIKIYGMTGVELYDLFAIPAIDTNTAQVRPCPN
;
A
#
# COMPACT_ATOMS: atom_id res chain seq x y z
N MET A 1 -72.22 14.64 8.45
CA MET A 1 -70.89 15.31 8.54
C MET A 1 -69.83 14.22 8.49
N ARG A 2 -69.01 14.20 7.42
CA ARG A 2 -67.94 13.20 7.19
C ARG A 2 -66.65 13.71 7.83
N TYR A 3 -66.02 12.94 8.71
CA TYR A 3 -64.67 13.21 9.18
C TYR A 3 -63.69 12.33 8.39
N LEU A 4 -62.84 12.98 7.60
CA LEU A 4 -61.66 12.39 6.97
C LEU A 4 -60.56 12.30 8.05
N ILE A 5 -60.11 11.07 8.36
CA ILE A 5 -58.92 10.87 9.17
C ILE A 5 -57.72 10.82 8.21
N LEU A 6 -56.86 11.82 8.32
CA LEU A 6 -55.60 11.92 7.58
C LEU A 6 -54.60 10.94 8.21
N ILE A 7 -54.13 9.95 7.44
CA ILE A 7 -53.05 9.05 7.88
C ILE A 7 -51.73 9.73 7.57
N ALA A 8 -51.00 10.15 8.60
CA ALA A 8 -49.63 10.62 8.47
C ALA A 8 -48.70 9.40 8.34
N ALA A 9 -48.15 9.18 7.14
CA ALA A 9 -47.10 8.19 6.93
C ALA A 9 -45.78 8.73 7.52
N ILE A 10 -45.29 8.10 8.58
CA ILE A 10 -43.99 8.39 9.18
C ILE A 10 -42.93 7.71 8.30
N VAL A 11 -42.24 8.50 7.48
CA VAL A 11 -41.08 8.03 6.71
C VAL A 11 -39.90 7.94 7.67
N ALA A 12 -39.50 6.72 8.05
CA ALA A 12 -38.28 6.48 8.80
C ALA A 12 -37.06 6.80 7.92
N PRO A 13 -36.07 7.58 8.38
CA PRO A 13 -34.82 7.73 7.66
C PRO A 13 -34.06 6.41 7.73
N THR A 14 -33.91 5.73 6.60
CA THR A 14 -32.94 4.64 6.45
C THR A 14 -31.55 5.24 6.59
N PHE A 15 -30.85 4.95 7.67
CA PHE A 15 -29.42 5.23 7.80
C PHE A 15 -28.70 4.42 6.72
N ALA A 16 -28.34 5.08 5.62
CA ALA A 16 -27.36 4.54 4.70
C ALA A 16 -26.07 4.33 5.50
N ASN A 17 -25.61 3.09 5.57
CA ASN A 17 -24.30 2.76 6.11
C ASN A 17 -23.27 3.57 5.32
N ALA A 18 -22.76 4.65 5.92
CA ALA A 18 -21.57 5.31 5.42
C ALA A 18 -20.42 4.30 5.59
N VAL A 19 -20.12 3.57 4.52
CA VAL A 19 -18.87 2.83 4.42
C VAL A 19 -17.78 3.89 4.39
N TYR A 20 -17.14 4.13 5.53
CA TYR A 20 -15.93 4.94 5.60
C TYR A 20 -14.84 4.18 4.84
N HIS A 21 -14.77 4.40 3.53
CA HIS A 21 -13.56 4.12 2.78
C HIS A 21 -12.50 5.06 3.36
N ASN A 22 -11.51 4.46 4.04
CA ASN A 22 -10.27 5.13 4.44
C ASN A 22 -9.49 5.49 3.17
N GLU A 23 -10.01 6.44 2.40
CA GLU A 23 -9.26 7.02 1.30
C GLU A 23 -8.12 7.82 1.94
N LYS A 24 -6.89 7.27 1.88
CA LYS A 24 -5.69 8.02 2.25
C LYS A 24 -5.78 9.39 1.55
N PRO A 25 -5.61 10.51 2.25
CA PRO A 25 -5.73 11.83 1.66
C PRO A 25 -4.86 11.90 0.40
N LYS A 26 -5.43 12.40 -0.71
CA LYS A 26 -4.76 12.57 -2.01
C LYS A 26 -3.68 13.65 -1.91
N ILE A 27 -2.61 13.35 -1.21
CA ILE A 27 -1.37 14.11 -1.20
C ILE A 27 -0.66 13.81 -2.52
N ASN A 28 -0.25 14.85 -3.23
CA ASN A 28 0.47 14.72 -4.50
C ASN A 28 1.92 14.30 -4.22
N TRP A 29 2.10 13.04 -3.83
CA TRP A 29 3.41 12.45 -3.59
C TRP A 29 4.20 12.38 -4.90
N PRO A 30 5.54 12.48 -4.86
CA PRO A 30 6.35 12.15 -6.02
C PRO A 30 6.03 10.72 -6.48
N LYS A 31 6.23 10.43 -7.78
CA LYS A 31 6.06 9.06 -8.25
C LYS A 31 7.06 8.16 -7.54
N THR A 32 6.58 7.06 -6.98
CA THR A 32 7.43 6.00 -6.42
C THR A 32 7.94 5.11 -7.56
N LYS A 33 9.08 4.43 -7.37
CA LYS A 33 9.63 3.49 -8.37
C LYS A 33 8.90 2.15 -8.34
N TYR A 34 8.53 1.71 -7.13
CA TYR A 34 7.83 0.45 -6.88
C TYR A 34 6.53 0.77 -6.14
N GLU A 35 5.48 -0.01 -6.38
CA GLU A 35 4.16 0.20 -5.78
C GLU A 35 3.87 -0.87 -4.73
N ASP A 36 2.95 -0.55 -3.80
CA ASP A 36 2.42 -1.51 -2.84
C ASP A 36 1.87 -2.73 -3.62
N GLY A 37 2.25 -3.92 -3.19
CA GLY A 37 1.87 -5.16 -3.86
C GLY A 37 2.84 -5.67 -4.93
N MET A 38 3.87 -4.90 -5.29
CA MET A 38 4.90 -5.37 -6.21
C MET A 38 5.92 -6.27 -5.51
N CYS A 39 6.44 -7.25 -6.25
CA CYS A 39 7.59 -8.03 -5.84
C CYS A 39 8.85 -7.54 -6.55
N ILE A 40 9.91 -7.35 -5.78
CA ILE A 40 11.19 -6.81 -6.23
C ILE A 40 12.35 -7.70 -5.77
N THR A 41 13.45 -7.68 -6.52
CA THR A 41 14.70 -8.39 -6.19
C THR A 41 15.89 -7.44 -6.36
N PRO A 42 16.85 -7.40 -5.41
CA PRO A 42 17.95 -6.45 -5.47
C PRO A 42 18.85 -6.75 -6.67
N THR A 43 19.40 -5.70 -7.27
CA THR A 43 20.37 -5.82 -8.38
C THR A 43 21.82 -5.90 -7.90
N ASN A 44 22.09 -5.53 -6.64
CA ASN A 44 23.44 -5.47 -6.07
C ASN A 44 23.59 -6.50 -4.93
N THR A 45 24.70 -7.23 -4.92
CA THR A 45 25.06 -8.23 -3.90
C THR A 45 25.34 -7.64 -2.51
N SER A 46 25.46 -6.31 -2.39
CA SER A 46 25.63 -5.62 -1.11
C SER A 46 24.39 -5.67 -0.20
N TRP A 47 23.23 -6.04 -0.71
CA TRP A 47 21.99 -6.15 0.07
C TRP A 47 21.90 -7.52 0.74
N GLU A 48 21.50 -7.54 2.00
CA GLU A 48 21.43 -8.77 2.82
C GLU A 48 20.50 -9.84 2.23
N TRP A 49 19.51 -9.41 1.45
CA TRP A 49 18.52 -10.28 0.81
C TRP A 49 18.75 -10.41 -0.71
N TYR A 50 19.98 -10.18 -1.19
CA TYR A 50 20.32 -10.42 -2.59
C TYR A 50 20.00 -11.85 -3.01
N GLY A 51 19.41 -12.00 -4.21
CA GLY A 51 18.93 -13.28 -4.72
C GLY A 51 17.56 -13.74 -4.17
N GLN A 52 16.97 -12.99 -3.23
CA GLN A 52 15.63 -13.25 -2.70
C GLN A 52 14.59 -12.29 -3.31
N THR A 53 13.31 -12.57 -3.09
CA THR A 53 12.21 -11.71 -3.55
C THR A 53 11.52 -11.06 -2.37
N GLY A 54 11.43 -9.73 -2.42
CA GLY A 54 10.75 -8.90 -1.42
C GLY A 54 9.42 -8.38 -1.96
N TYR A 55 8.35 -8.52 -1.20
CA TYR A 55 7.04 -7.95 -1.48
C TYR A 55 6.88 -6.60 -0.79
N VAL A 56 6.58 -5.56 -1.57
CA VAL A 56 6.37 -4.19 -1.07
C VAL A 56 5.05 -4.15 -0.31
N GLN A 57 5.13 -3.90 0.99
CA GLN A 57 3.98 -3.82 1.88
C GLN A 57 3.52 -2.40 2.13
N ASP A 58 4.46 -1.47 2.21
CA ASP A 58 4.19 -0.07 2.50
C ASP A 58 5.32 0.81 1.97
N ILE A 59 4.99 2.06 1.69
CA ILE A 59 5.89 3.04 1.08
C ILE A 59 5.81 4.34 1.88
N VAL A 60 6.96 4.80 2.35
CA VAL A 60 7.09 6.05 3.08
C VAL A 60 8.06 6.97 2.36
N TYR A 61 7.59 8.15 1.96
CA TYR A 61 8.50 9.20 1.49
C TYR A 61 9.16 9.90 2.68
N SER A 62 10.48 10.01 2.65
CA SER A 62 11.25 10.77 3.63
C SER A 62 11.91 11.97 2.96
N LYS A 63 11.49 13.18 3.37
CA LYS A 63 12.15 14.43 2.95
C LYS A 63 13.62 14.47 3.35
N TYR A 64 13.98 13.87 4.47
CA TYR A 64 15.36 13.85 4.98
C TYR A 64 16.29 13.00 4.09
N LEU A 65 15.77 11.90 3.56
CA LEU A 65 16.51 11.02 2.64
C LEU A 65 16.36 11.43 1.18
N ASP A 66 15.56 12.47 0.92
CA ASP A 66 15.06 12.86 -0.41
C ASP A 66 14.61 11.65 -1.27
N GLY A 67 13.90 10.72 -0.64
CA GLY A 67 13.67 9.41 -1.24
C GLY A 67 12.55 8.60 -0.60
N PHE A 68 12.33 7.42 -1.16
CA PHE A 68 11.33 6.47 -0.69
C PHE A 68 12.00 5.34 0.10
N ALA A 69 11.44 5.07 1.28
CA ALA A 69 11.68 3.86 2.04
C ALA A 69 10.51 2.90 1.81
N TYR A 70 10.83 1.65 1.51
CA TYR A 70 9.91 0.58 1.23
C TYR A 70 9.99 -0.43 2.37
N LYS A 71 8.87 -0.70 3.01
CA LYS A 71 8.76 -1.85 3.89
C LYS A 71 8.55 -3.07 3.02
N ILE A 72 9.48 -4.02 3.07
CA ILE A 72 9.40 -5.25 2.28
C ILE A 72 9.28 -6.46 3.17
N LYS A 73 8.46 -7.42 2.73
CA LYS A 73 8.43 -8.78 3.25
C LYS A 73 9.23 -9.68 2.33
N ILE A 74 10.32 -10.24 2.82
CA ILE A 74 11.24 -11.06 2.05
C ILE A 74 10.82 -12.53 2.14
N TYR A 75 10.66 -13.16 0.98
CA TYR A 75 10.46 -14.59 0.84
C TYR A 75 11.82 -15.29 0.72
N GLY A 76 12.36 -15.72 1.87
CA GLY A 76 13.57 -16.53 1.91
C GLY A 76 13.30 -17.99 1.52
N MET A 77 14.34 -18.69 1.05
CA MET A 77 14.27 -20.12 0.72
C MET A 77 13.98 -21.02 1.94
N THR A 78 14.15 -20.50 3.16
CA THR A 78 13.98 -21.24 4.42
C THR A 78 12.56 -21.18 4.99
N GLY A 79 11.63 -20.46 4.33
CA GLY A 79 10.25 -20.30 4.81
C GLY A 79 10.10 -19.34 6.01
N VAL A 80 11.17 -18.68 6.44
CA VAL A 80 11.11 -17.63 7.46
C VAL A 80 10.76 -16.30 6.79
N GLU A 81 9.70 -15.65 7.28
CA GLU A 81 9.35 -14.29 6.85
C GLU A 81 10.32 -13.29 7.46
N LEU A 82 11.11 -12.63 6.62
CA LEU A 82 11.96 -11.53 7.04
C LEU A 82 11.34 -10.21 6.61
N TYR A 83 11.51 -9.18 7.42
CA TYR A 83 11.04 -7.83 7.12
C TYR A 83 12.24 -6.91 7.09
N ASP A 84 12.34 -6.10 6.04
CA ASP A 84 13.44 -5.16 5.87
C ASP A 84 12.93 -3.80 5.38
N LEU A 85 13.74 -2.77 5.62
CA LEU A 85 13.54 -1.42 5.12
C LEU A 85 14.52 -1.17 3.98
N PHE A 86 13.98 -1.21 2.77
CA PHE A 86 14.72 -0.94 1.55
C PHE A 86 14.55 0.53 1.18
N ALA A 87 15.62 1.31 1.16
CA ALA A 87 15.54 2.73 0.76
C ALA A 87 16.23 2.94 -0.59
N ILE A 88 15.61 3.74 -1.46
CA ILE A 88 16.24 4.18 -2.70
C ILE A 88 16.53 5.69 -2.63
N PRO A 89 17.78 6.11 -2.92
CA PRO A 89 18.15 7.52 -2.88
C PRO A 89 17.57 8.32 -4.05
N ALA A 90 17.28 7.66 -5.18
CA ALA A 90 16.61 8.27 -6.32
C ALA A 90 15.74 7.26 -7.07
N ILE A 91 14.67 7.75 -7.71
CA ILE A 91 13.74 6.92 -8.49
C ILE A 91 14.40 6.28 -9.71
N ASP A 92 15.46 6.89 -10.25
CA ASP A 92 16.15 6.39 -11.43
C ASP A 92 17.18 5.31 -11.11
N THR A 93 17.62 5.21 -9.84
CA THR A 93 18.62 4.22 -9.43
C THR A 93 18.08 2.81 -9.61
N ASN A 94 18.77 1.96 -10.36
CA ASN A 94 18.37 0.58 -10.59
C ASN A 94 18.78 -0.30 -9.41
N THR A 95 18.13 -0.12 -8.25
CA THR A 95 18.44 -0.84 -7.01
C THR A 95 17.75 -2.19 -6.91
N ALA A 96 16.58 -2.35 -7.54
CA ALA A 96 15.86 -3.62 -7.62
C ALA A 96 15.10 -3.78 -8.95
N GLN A 97 14.89 -5.02 -9.35
CA GLN A 97 14.08 -5.39 -10.51
C GLN A 97 12.73 -5.91 -10.06
N VAL A 98 11.65 -5.52 -10.77
CA VAL A 98 10.32 -6.10 -10.56
C VAL A 98 10.31 -7.55 -11.05
N ARG A 99 9.78 -8.46 -10.24
CA ARG A 99 9.64 -9.89 -10.53
C ARG A 99 8.21 -10.35 -10.18
N PRO A 100 7.72 -11.44 -10.79
CA PRO A 100 6.50 -12.09 -10.31
C PRO A 100 6.63 -12.46 -8.83
N CYS A 101 5.57 -12.26 -8.06
CA CYS A 101 5.55 -12.70 -6.68
C CYS A 101 5.57 -14.23 -6.58
N PRO A 102 6.29 -14.80 -5.59
CA PRO A 102 6.17 -16.22 -5.28
C PRO A 102 4.71 -16.57 -4.92
N ASN A 103 4.24 -17.73 -5.37
CA ASN A 103 2.92 -18.27 -5.03
C ASN A 103 2.93 -18.98 -3.67
#